data_AF-F8PYU2-F1
#
_entry.id   AF-F8PYU2-F1
#
_cell.length_a   1.000
_cell.length_b   1.000
_cell.length_c   1.000
_cell.angle_alpha   90.00
_cell.angle_beta   90.00
_cell.angle_gamma   90.00
#
_symmetry.space_group_name_H-M   'P 1'
#
loop_
_entity.id
_entity.type
_entity.pdbx_description
1 polymer ?
#
loop_
_entity_poly.entity_id
_entity_poly.type
_entity_poly.pdbx_seq_one_letter_code
_entity_poly.pdbx_strand_id
1 'polypeptide(L)'
;MVSDVLGRGKGDDPQLEQVLKNASATAYGAGSDTTSSSLLIFVLAMVLYPHVQERAQAEIDAVVGRDRLPRFDDRPSLPYIEAILRETLRWHPVTPLGKCPLHRRGQSPCY
;
A
#
# COMPACT_ATOMS: atom_id res chain seq x y z
N MET A 1 -2.03 14.18 -15.75
CA MET A 1 -0.99 14.89 -14.96
C MET A 1 0.41 14.39 -15.30
N VAL A 2 0.72 13.09 -15.19
CA VAL A 2 2.02 12.52 -15.61
C VAL A 2 2.23 12.57 -17.13
N SER A 3 1.19 12.22 -17.91
CA SER A 3 1.21 12.26 -19.37
C SER A 3 1.37 13.67 -19.95
N ASP A 4 0.96 14.70 -19.22
CA ASP A 4 1.07 16.12 -19.62
C ASP A 4 2.50 16.66 -19.38
N VAL A 5 3.19 16.13 -18.36
CA VAL A 5 4.62 16.39 -18.10
C VAL A 5 5.50 15.74 -19.16
N LEU A 6 5.16 14.51 -19.58
CA LEU A 6 5.89 13.81 -20.65
C LEU A 6 5.74 14.48 -22.02
N GLY A 7 4.62 15.16 -22.27
CA GLY A 7 4.39 15.91 -23.53
C GLY A 7 5.13 17.25 -23.62
N ARG A 8 5.59 17.81 -22.50
CA ARG A 8 6.26 19.13 -22.44
C ARG A 8 7.79 19.05 -22.34
N GLY A 9 8.34 17.89 -22.01
CA GLY A 9 9.77 17.70 -21.83
C GLY A 9 10.51 17.59 -23.16
N LYS A 10 11.33 18.59 -23.49
CA LYS A 10 12.46 18.40 -24.42
C LYS A 10 13.37 17.37 -23.75
N GLY A 11 13.68 16.26 -24.42
CA GLY A 11 14.28 15.04 -23.84
C GLY A 11 15.67 15.14 -23.20
N ASP A 12 16.11 16.34 -22.80
CA ASP A 12 17.47 16.65 -22.34
C ASP A 12 17.47 17.59 -21.11
N ASP A 13 16.34 17.77 -20.41
CA ASP A 13 16.30 18.53 -19.15
C ASP A 13 16.77 17.65 -17.97
N PRO A 14 17.96 17.91 -17.39
CA PRO A 14 18.50 17.12 -16.30
C PRO A 14 17.65 17.23 -15.02
N GLN A 15 16.89 18.30 -14.84
CA GLN A 15 15.99 18.43 -13.68
C GLN A 15 14.77 17.54 -13.83
N LEU A 16 14.17 17.49 -15.03
CA LEU A 16 13.04 16.61 -15.31
C LEU A 16 13.43 15.13 -15.10
N GLU A 17 14.59 14.73 -15.61
CA GLU A 17 15.10 13.37 -15.42
C GLU A 17 15.27 13.03 -13.93
N GLN A 18 15.82 13.95 -13.14
CA GLN A 18 15.98 13.77 -11.70
C GLN A 18 14.64 13.66 -10.96
N VAL A 19 13.64 14.47 -11.33
CA VAL A 19 12.29 14.38 -10.74
C VAL A 19 11.65 13.03 -11.05
N LEU A 20 11.76 12.53 -12.29
CA LEU A 20 11.23 11.22 -12.68
C LEU A 20 11.90 10.08 -11.89
N LYS A 21 13.22 10.13 -11.74
CA LYS A 21 13.99 9.19 -10.92
C LYS A 21 13.52 9.21 -9.47
N ASN A 22 13.43 10.40 -8.86
CA ASN A 22 13.02 10.57 -7.47
C ASN A 22 11.57 10.12 -7.23
N ALA A 23 10.66 10.45 -8.16
CA ALA A 23 9.26 10.05 -8.08
C ALA A 23 9.13 8.52 -8.13
N SER A 24 9.84 7.87 -9.07
CA SER A 24 9.84 6.42 -9.21
C SER A 24 10.43 5.73 -7.97
N ALA A 25 11.56 6.22 -7.46
CA ALA A 25 12.18 5.69 -6.25
C ALA A 25 11.26 5.82 -5.03
N THR A 26 10.59 6.97 -4.88
CA THR A 26 9.65 7.21 -3.78
C THR A 26 8.44 6.30 -3.87
N ALA A 27 7.85 6.14 -5.07
CA ALA A 27 6.69 5.27 -5.28
C ALA A 27 7.03 3.80 -4.98
N TYR A 28 8.17 3.33 -5.48
CA TYR A 28 8.63 1.96 -5.24
C TYR A 28 8.89 1.70 -3.75
N GLY A 29 9.68 2.54 -3.08
CA GLY A 29 10.00 2.37 -1.67
C GLY A 29 8.77 2.47 -0.77
N ALA A 30 7.88 3.43 -1.04
CA ALA A 30 6.64 3.57 -0.29
C ALA A 30 5.71 2.34 -0.43
N GLY A 31 5.57 1.79 -1.65
CA GLY A 31 4.75 0.60 -1.88
C GLY A 31 5.35 -0.68 -1.32
N SER A 32 6.66 -0.88 -1.53
CA SER A 32 7.37 -2.11 -1.12
C SER A 32 7.28 -2.37 0.39
N ASP A 33 7.75 -1.41 1.19
CA ASP A 33 7.87 -1.62 2.65
C ASP A 33 6.50 -1.65 3.33
N THR A 34 5.57 -0.79 2.88
CA THR A 34 4.26 -0.68 3.53
C THR A 34 3.35 -1.85 3.22
N THR A 35 3.35 -2.35 1.97
CA THR A 35 2.57 -3.53 1.60
C THR A 35 3.12 -4.79 2.28
N SER A 36 4.44 -4.98 2.29
CA SER A 36 5.08 -6.12 2.95
C SER A 36 4.75 -6.15 4.46
N SER A 37 4.86 -5.01 5.14
CA SER A 37 4.51 -4.91 6.56
C SER A 37 3.02 -5.20 6.82
N SER A 38 2.13 -4.67 5.98
CA SER A 38 0.69 -4.92 6.11
C SER A 38 0.33 -6.40 5.97
N LEU A 39 0.97 -7.12 5.03
CA LEU A 39 0.76 -8.56 4.85
C LEU A 39 1.26 -9.38 6.05
N LEU A 40 2.42 -9.02 6.63
CA LEU A 40 2.92 -9.67 7.84
C LEU A 40 1.95 -9.50 9.01
N ILE A 41 1.40 -8.30 9.18
CA ILE A 41 0.42 -7.99 10.23
C ILE A 41 -0.88 -8.77 10.00
N PHE A 42 -1.33 -8.87 8.75
CA PHE A 42 -2.48 -9.70 8.39
C PHE A 42 -2.27 -11.17 8.77
N VAL A 43 -1.12 -11.76 8.40
CA VAL A 43 -0.78 -13.14 8.76
C VAL A 43 -0.73 -13.32 10.27
N LEU A 44 -0.12 -12.38 11.00
CA LEU A 44 -0.10 -12.38 12.46
C LEU A 44 -1.52 -12.35 13.05
N ALA A 45 -2.41 -11.51 12.52
CA ALA A 45 -3.79 -11.42 12.96
C ALA A 45 -4.55 -12.74 12.73
N MET A 46 -4.35 -13.41 11.59
CA MET A 46 -4.97 -14.71 11.32
C MET A 46 -4.46 -15.81 12.26
N VAL A 47 -3.16 -15.79 12.61
CA VAL A 47 -2.57 -16.74 13.57
C VAL A 47 -3.11 -16.52 14.99
N LEU A 48 -3.27 -15.26 15.41
CA LEU A 48 -3.80 -14.93 16.74
C LEU A 48 -5.31 -15.15 16.87
N TYR A 49 -6.06 -14.99 15.78
CA TYR A 49 -7.52 -15.05 15.76
C TYR A 49 -8.03 -16.06 14.71
N PRO A 50 -7.85 -17.38 14.93
CA PRO A 50 -8.21 -18.41 13.94
C PRO A 50 -9.70 -18.41 13.59
N HIS A 51 -10.59 -18.04 14.53
CA HIS A 51 -12.02 -17.91 14.28
C HIS A 51 -12.37 -16.82 13.26
N VAL A 52 -11.58 -15.74 13.19
CA VAL A 52 -11.74 -14.69 12.17
C VAL A 52 -11.33 -15.24 10.81
N GLN A 53 -10.24 -16.02 10.76
CA GLN A 53 -9.77 -16.67 9.53
C GLN A 53 -10.79 -17.66 8.98
N GLU A 54 -11.38 -18.51 9.82
CA GLU A 54 -12.41 -19.47 9.40
C GLU A 54 -13.63 -18.76 8.81
N ARG A 55 -14.09 -17.69 9.46
CA ARG A 55 -15.22 -16.88 8.97
C ARG A 55 -14.88 -16.15 7.67
N ALA A 56 -13.65 -15.67 7.51
CA ALA A 56 -13.16 -15.05 6.28
C ALA A 56 -13.18 -16.04 5.11
N GLN A 57 -12.69 -17.27 5.35
CA GLN A 57 -12.72 -18.34 4.35
C GLN A 57 -14.15 -18.75 4.00
N ALA A 58 -15.06 -18.82 4.97
CA ALA A 58 -16.47 -19.12 4.71
C ALA A 58 -17.17 -18.07 3.82
N GLU A 59 -16.87 -16.78 4.00
CA GLU A 59 -17.40 -15.72 3.12
C GLU A 59 -16.87 -15.89 1.68
N ILE A 60 -15.57 -16.14 1.52
CA ILE A 60 -14.95 -16.36 0.21
C ILE A 60 -15.56 -17.58 -0.48
N ASP A 61 -15.66 -18.71 0.23
CA ASP A 61 -16.25 -19.94 -0.29
C ASP A 61 -17.72 -19.74 -0.72
N ALA A 62 -18.48 -18.91 0.00
CA ALA A 62 -19.88 -18.63 -0.33
C ALA A 62 -20.06 -17.73 -1.56
N VAL A 63 -19.17 -16.75 -1.76
CA VAL A 63 -19.30 -15.75 -2.84
C VAL A 63 -18.61 -16.20 -4.13
N VAL A 64 -17.41 -16.76 -4.02
CA VAL A 64 -16.58 -17.13 -5.17
C VAL A 64 -16.77 -18.59 -5.57
N GLY A 65 -17.11 -19.45 -4.60
CA GLY A 65 -17.09 -20.90 -4.78
C GLY A 65 -15.67 -21.48 -4.73
N ARG A 66 -15.54 -22.79 -4.97
CA ARG A 66 -14.25 -23.51 -4.94
C ARG A 66 -13.63 -23.76 -6.30
N ASP A 67 -14.31 -23.36 -7.37
CA ASP A 67 -13.90 -23.65 -8.75
C ASP A 67 -12.92 -22.62 -9.32
N ARG A 68 -12.80 -21.44 -8.69
CA ARG A 68 -11.91 -20.36 -9.13
C ARG A 68 -11.34 -19.57 -7.97
N LEU A 69 -10.22 -18.87 -8.23
CA LEU A 69 -9.68 -17.88 -7.30
C LEU A 69 -10.46 -16.56 -7.35
N PRO A 70 -10.47 -15.77 -6.25
CA PRO A 70 -11.12 -14.46 -6.20
C PRO A 70 -10.55 -13.48 -7.24
N ARG A 71 -11.41 -12.64 -7.82
CA ARG A 71 -11.03 -11.54 -8.70
C ARG A 71 -11.35 -10.19 -8.06
N PHE A 72 -10.80 -9.11 -8.60
CA PHE A 72 -11.09 -7.75 -8.11
C PHE A 72 -12.57 -7.38 -8.21
N ASP A 73 -13.29 -7.93 -9.20
CA ASP A 73 -14.72 -7.72 -9.39
C ASP A 73 -15.57 -8.32 -8.26
N ASP A 74 -15.05 -9.29 -7.51
CA ASP A 74 -15.75 -9.95 -6.39
C ASP A 74 -15.67 -9.12 -5.10
N ARG A 75 -14.78 -8.12 -5.05
CA ARG A 75 -14.52 -7.31 -3.84
C ARG A 75 -15.76 -6.63 -3.25
N PRO A 76 -16.70 -6.05 -4.03
CA PRO A 76 -17.92 -5.47 -3.48
C PRO A 76 -18.81 -6.48 -2.75
N SER A 77 -18.71 -7.76 -3.10
CA SER A 77 -19.47 -8.86 -2.52
C SER A 77 -18.78 -9.52 -1.32
N LEU A 78 -17.59 -9.04 -0.92
CA LEU A 78 -16.79 -9.57 0.20
C LEU A 78 -16.65 -8.54 1.34
N PRO A 79 -17.76 -8.14 2.00
CA PRO A 79 -17.74 -7.10 3.02
C PRO A 79 -16.93 -7.48 4.27
N TYR A 80 -16.89 -8.75 4.65
CA TYR A 80 -16.11 -9.18 5.83
C TYR A 80 -14.61 -9.17 5.55
N ILE A 81 -14.16 -9.58 4.36
CA ILE A 81 -12.76 -9.44 3.96
C ILE A 81 -12.33 -7.97 3.95
N GLU A 82 -13.17 -7.07 3.43
CA GLU A 82 -12.89 -5.63 3.46
C GLU A 82 -12.84 -5.10 4.90
N ALA A 83 -13.69 -5.61 5.80
CA ALA A 83 -13.64 -5.27 7.22
C ALA A 83 -12.33 -5.75 7.88
N ILE A 84 -11.86 -6.96 7.57
CA ILE A 84 -10.58 -7.50 8.08
C ILE A 84 -9.41 -6.66 7.58
N LEU A 85 -9.40 -6.27 6.31
CA LEU A 85 -8.36 -5.40 5.75
C LEU A 85 -8.29 -4.08 6.51
N ARG A 86 -9.45 -3.44 6.72
CA ARG A 86 -9.53 -2.18 7.48
C ARG A 86 -9.08 -2.36 8.93
N GLU A 87 -9.49 -3.44 9.56
CA GLU A 87 -9.15 -3.73 10.94
C GLU A 87 -7.66 -4.03 11.12
N THR A 88 -7.04 -4.72 10.16
CA THR A 88 -5.59 -4.97 10.13
C THR A 88 -4.82 -3.65 10.13
N LEU A 89 -5.23 -2.71 9.28
CA LEU A 89 -4.61 -1.38 9.18
C LEU A 89 -4.87 -0.49 10.39
N ARG A 90 -6.00 -0.70 11.09
CA ARG A 90 -6.35 0.02 12.34
C ARG A 90 -5.59 -0.53 13.54
N TRP A 91 -5.49 -1.86 13.66
CA TRP A 91 -4.91 -2.54 14.82
C TRP A 91 -3.41 -2.31 14.94
N HIS A 92 -2.69 -2.43 13.81
CA HIS A 92 -1.26 -2.20 13.78
C HIS A 92 -0.89 -1.37 12.54
N PRO A 93 -1.05 -0.03 12.59
CA PRO A 93 -0.77 0.82 11.44
C PRO A 93 0.72 0.77 11.09
N VAL A 94 1.05 0.60 9.81
CA VAL A 94 2.45 0.50 9.35
C VAL A 94 3.24 1.79 9.60
N THR A 95 2.56 2.93 9.62
CA THR A 95 3.16 4.24 9.91
C THR A 95 2.38 4.96 11.03
N PRO A 96 2.54 4.58 12.31
CA PRO A 96 1.74 5.12 13.41
C PRO A 96 1.87 6.64 13.60
N LEU A 97 3.06 7.19 13.32
CA LEU A 97 3.40 8.61 13.49
C LEU A 97 3.57 9.35 12.14
N GLY A 98 3.26 8.70 11.02
CA GLY A 98 3.58 9.21 9.68
C GLY A 98 5.09 9.33 9.43
N LYS A 99 5.46 10.01 8.34
CA LYS A 99 6.87 10.38 8.08
C LYS A 99 7.19 11.63 8.88
N CYS A 100 7.84 11.47 10.03
CA CYS A 100 8.38 12.60 10.79
C CYS A 100 9.39 13.36 9.90
N PRO A 101 9.26 14.68 9.72
CA PRO A 101 10.30 15.46 9.07
C PRO A 101 11.55 15.38 9.94
N LEU A 102 12.55 14.61 9.50
CA LEU A 102 13.87 14.69 10.09
C LEU A 102 14.37 16.11 9.83
N HIS A 103 14.46 16.91 10.90
CA HIS A 103 15.13 18.20 10.87
C HIS A 103 16.58 17.95 10.44
N ARG A 104 16.87 18.24 9.17
CA ARG A 104 18.18 18.02 8.55
C ARG A 104 19.17 19.01 9.17
N ARG A 105 19.83 18.63 10.26
CA ARG A 105 21.02 19.33 10.76
C ARG A 105 22.10 19.23 9.68
N GLY A 106 22.14 20.19 8.76
CA GLY A 106 23.10 20.19 7.65
C GLY A 106 22.68 20.94 6.39
N GLN A 107 21.47 21.51 6.31
CA GLN A 107 21.22 22.57 5.33
C GLN A 107 21.68 23.90 5.94
N SER A 108 22.79 24.45 5.42
CA SER A 108 23.25 25.80 5.71
C SER A 108 22.10 26.81 5.52
N PRO A 109 22.05 27.91 6.29
CA PRO A 109 21.01 28.92 6.11
C PRO A 109 21.08 29.44 4.67
N CYS A 110 19.96 29.39 3.96
CA CYS A 110 19.81 30.17 2.73
C CYS A 110 19.95 31.65 3.15
N TYR A 111 21.00 32.29 2.65
CA TYR A 111 21.14 33.74 2.60
C TYR A 111 20.86 34.19 1.17
#